data_AF-A0A528FI42-F1
#
_entry.id   AF-A0A528FI42-F1
#
_cell.length_a   1.000
_cell.length_b   1.000
_cell.length_c   1.000
_cell.angle_alpha   90.00
_cell.angle_beta   90.00
_cell.angle_gamma   90.00
#
_symmetry.space_group_name_H-M   'P 1'
#
loop_
_entity.id
_entity.type
_entity.pdbx_description
1 polymer ?
#
loop_
_entity_poly.entity_id
_entity_poly.type
_entity_poly.pdbx_seq_one_letter_code
_entity_poly.pdbx_strand_id
1 'polypeptide(L)' 'AVGTRPIRPDGVDKVTGRARYGADFNMAGQLVGRVLRSPHAHATIRKIDTSKAEKLAGVKAVITAADLPDLTDGDAA' A
#
# COMPACT_ATOMS: atom_id res chain seq x y z
N ALA A 1 35.75 10.10 -7.06
CA ALA A 1 36.99 9.47 -7.54
C ALA A 1 37.22 8.17 -6.77
N VAL A 2 37.69 7.12 -7.44
CA VAL A 2 38.02 5.85 -6.79
C VAL A 2 39.13 6.10 -5.76
N GLY A 3 38.99 5.56 -4.55
CA GLY A 3 39.95 5.75 -3.44
C GLY A 3 39.76 7.02 -2.59
N THR A 4 38.71 7.82 -2.83
CA THR A 4 38.44 9.04 -2.04
C THR A 4 37.27 8.88 -1.06
N ARG A 5 37.06 9.86 -0.18
CA ARG A 5 35.89 9.99 0.71
C ARG A 5 34.92 11.05 0.18
N PRO A 6 34.13 10.75 -0.87
CA PRO A 6 33.21 11.73 -1.43
C PRO A 6 32.08 12.05 -0.44
N ILE A 7 31.60 13.30 -0.49
CA ILE A 7 30.39 13.70 0.22
C ILE A 7 29.21 12.90 -0.34
N ARG A 8 28.39 12.35 0.55
CA ARG A 8 27.15 11.69 0.18
C ARG A 8 26.16 12.75 -0.36
N PRO A 9 25.77 12.71 -1.65
CA PRO A 9 24.99 13.80 -2.26
C PRO A 9 23.64 14.06 -1.57
N ASP A 10 22.97 13.00 -1.12
CA ASP A 10 21.67 13.04 -0.43
C ASP A 10 21.83 13.12 1.10
N GLY A 11 23.06 13.23 1.63
CA GLY A 11 23.35 13.14 3.05
C GLY A 11 22.73 14.28 3.87
N VAL A 12 22.95 15.52 3.45
CA VAL A 12 22.43 16.70 4.15
C VAL A 12 20.90 16.70 4.17
N ASP A 13 20.27 16.43 3.03
CA ASP A 13 18.80 16.44 2.93
C ASP A 13 18.16 15.34 3.77
N LYS A 14 18.80 14.18 3.88
CA LYS A 14 18.36 13.09 4.77
C LYS A 14 18.42 13.49 6.24
N VAL A 15 19.54 14.04 6.70
CA VAL A 15 19.71 14.37 8.14
C VAL A 15 18.96 15.64 8.56
N THR A 16 18.57 16.49 7.61
CA THR A 16 17.78 17.70 7.86
C THR A 16 16.28 17.52 7.60
N GLY A 17 15.84 16.34 7.15
CA GLY A 17 14.43 16.08 6.82
C GLY A 17 13.94 16.79 5.54
N ARG A 18 14.84 17.29 4.70
CA ARG A 18 14.49 17.90 3.40
C ARG A 18 14.29 16.87 2.30
N ALA A 19 14.87 15.68 2.45
CA ALA A 19 14.67 14.58 1.51
C ALA A 19 13.18 14.17 1.53
N ARG A 20 12.56 14.10 0.34
CA ARG A 20 11.18 13.63 0.18
C ARG A 20 11.15 12.20 -0.36
N TYR A 21 10.30 11.38 0.25
CA TYR A 21 10.00 10.01 -0.14
C TYR A 21 8.52 9.88 -0.52
N GLY A 22 8.14 8.72 -1.07
CA GLY A 22 6.77 8.49 -1.56
C GLY A 22 5.67 8.82 -0.55
N ALA A 23 5.91 8.56 0.74
CA ALA A 23 4.95 8.83 1.82
C ALA A 23 4.87 10.31 2.24
N ASP A 24 5.82 11.16 1.83
CA ASP A 24 5.84 12.58 2.19
C ASP A 24 4.98 13.45 1.25
N PHE A 25 4.54 12.87 0.14
CA PHE A 25 3.66 13.55 -0.81
C PHE A 25 2.20 13.46 -0.35
N ASN A 26 1.53 14.60 -0.38
CA ASN A 26 0.10 14.72 -0.16
C ASN A 26 -0.52 15.47 -1.34
N MET A 27 -1.34 14.79 -2.13
CA MET A 27 -2.00 15.37 -3.31
C MET A 27 -3.46 15.71 -3.00
N ALA A 28 -3.99 16.74 -3.67
CA ALA A 28 -5.40 17.08 -3.55
C ALA A 28 -6.28 15.89 -3.99
N GLY A 29 -7.22 15.48 -3.13
CA GLY A 29 -8.11 14.35 -3.40
C GLY A 29 -7.49 12.96 -3.17
N GLN A 30 -6.26 12.86 -2.65
CA GLN A 30 -5.64 11.58 -2.33
C GLN A 30 -6.45 10.78 -1.31
N LEU A 31 -6.68 9.50 -1.60
CA LEU A 31 -7.28 8.55 -0.66
C LEU A 31 -6.21 7.85 0.16
N VAL A 32 -6.59 7.38 1.36
CA VAL A 32 -5.74 6.58 2.23
C VAL A 32 -6.28 5.15 2.26
N GLY A 33 -5.41 4.18 1.99
CA GLY A 33 -5.76 2.76 1.97
C GLY A 33 -5.30 2.04 3.23
N ARG A 34 -6.02 0.97 3.60
CA ARG A 34 -5.59 0.01 4.63
C ARG A 34 -5.86 -1.41 4.16
N VAL A 35 -4.87 -2.28 4.34
CA VAL A 35 -4.98 -3.70 3.99
C VAL A 35 -5.43 -4.48 5.22
N LEU A 36 -6.56 -5.18 5.13
CA LEU A 36 -6.95 -6.20 6.10
C LEU A 36 -6.21 -7.50 5.76
N ARG A 37 -5.46 -8.04 6.72
CA ARG A 37 -4.70 -9.29 6.53
C ARG A 37 -5.38 -10.45 7.26
N SER A 38 -5.12 -11.67 6.76
CA SER A 38 -5.59 -12.89 7.40
C SER A 38 -5.12 -12.97 8.86
N PRO A 39 -6.00 -13.28 9.82
CA PRO A 39 -5.60 -13.62 11.18
C PRO A 39 -5.15 -15.08 11.32
N HIS A 40 -5.30 -15.89 10.27
CA HIS A 40 -4.97 -17.31 10.25
C HIS A 40 -3.71 -17.55 9.41
N ALA A 41 -2.79 -18.37 9.92
CA ALA A 41 -1.57 -18.75 9.20
C ALA A 41 -1.85 -19.59 7.94
N HIS A 42 -2.88 -20.45 7.99
CA HIS A 42 -3.35 -21.24 6.85
C HIS A 42 -4.86 -21.50 6.97
N ALA A 43 -5.63 -21.06 5.98
CA ALA A 43 -7.08 -21.28 5.93
C ALA A 43 -7.62 -20.99 4.52
N THR A 44 -8.75 -21.60 4.18
CA THR A 44 -9.53 -21.24 2.99
C THR A 44 -10.51 -20.12 3.33
N ILE A 45 -10.56 -19.07 2.51
CA ILE A 45 -11.54 -17.99 2.64
C ILE A 45 -12.91 -18.51 2.19
N ARG A 46 -13.82 -18.76 3.13
CA ARG A 46 -15.19 -19.20 2.80
C ARG A 46 -16.11 -18.06 2.40
N LYS A 47 -15.93 -16.87 3.00
CA LYS A 47 -16.76 -15.69 2.76
C LYS A 47 -16.00 -14.42 3.18
N ILE A 48 -16.19 -13.36 2.41
CA ILE A 48 -15.85 -11.98 2.78
C ILE A 48 -17.16 -11.19 2.85
N ASP A 49 -17.40 -10.49 3.95
CA ASP A 49 -18.56 -9.59 4.12
C ASP A 49 -18.06 -8.16 4.33
N THR A 50 -18.26 -7.32 3.31
CA THR A 50 -17.81 -5.93 3.26
C THR A 50 -18.86 -4.94 3.78
N SER A 51 -20.08 -5.40 4.07
CA SER A 51 -21.26 -4.54 4.28
C SER A 51 -21.10 -3.52 5.40
N LYS A 52 -20.35 -3.86 6.45
CA LYS A 52 -20.06 -2.93 7.55
C LYS A 52 -19.05 -1.86 7.13
N ALA A 53 -18.00 -2.25 6.40
CA ALA A 53 -16.96 -1.33 5.95
C ALA A 53 -17.51 -0.31 4.94
N GLU A 54 -18.34 -0.76 4.00
CA GLU A 54 -18.99 0.09 3.00
C GLU A 54 -19.89 1.17 3.61
N LYS A 55 -20.49 0.90 4.78
CA LYS A 55 -21.39 1.84 5.48
C LYS A 55 -20.65 2.88 6.33
N LEU A 56 -19.33 2.75 6.50
CA LEU A 56 -18.57 3.70 7.32
C LEU A 56 -18.42 5.03 6.59
N ALA A 57 -18.72 6.13 7.28
CA ALA A 57 -18.49 7.47 6.76
C ALA A 57 -17.02 7.66 6.37
N GLY A 58 -16.78 8.18 5.18
CA GLY A 58 -15.44 8.42 4.64
C GLY A 58 -14.83 7.25 3.86
N VAL A 59 -15.41 6.04 3.93
CA VAL A 59 -15.00 4.94 3.03
C VAL A 59 -15.44 5.29 1.60
N LYS A 60 -14.47 5.25 0.68
CA LYS A 60 -14.71 5.52 -0.74
C LYS A 60 -14.82 4.24 -1.57
N ALA A 61 -14.15 3.18 -1.15
CA ALA A 61 -14.20 1.87 -1.78
C ALA A 61 -13.76 0.79 -0.80
N VAL A 62 -14.27 -0.43 -0.98
CA VAL A 62 -13.75 -1.66 -0.38
C VAL A 62 -13.40 -2.57 -1.55
N ILE A 63 -12.14 -2.97 -1.65
CA ILE A 63 -11.64 -3.75 -2.78
C ILE A 63 -11.31 -5.17 -2.31
N THR A 64 -11.81 -6.15 -3.06
CA THR A 64 -11.59 -7.59 -2.87
C THR A 64 -11.05 -8.23 -4.14
N ALA A 65 -10.80 -9.54 -4.12
CA ALA A 65 -10.41 -10.27 -5.32
C ALA A 65 -11.48 -10.21 -6.42
N ALA A 66 -12.76 -10.02 -6.08
CA ALA A 66 -13.85 -9.93 -7.05
C ALA A 66 -13.81 -8.65 -7.90
N ASP A 67 -13.05 -7.64 -7.47
CA ASP A 67 -12.92 -6.35 -8.17
C ASP A 67 -11.71 -6.30 -9.11
N LEU A 68 -10.90 -7.37 -9.13
CA LEU A 68 -9.66 -7.45 -9.90
C LEU A 68 -9.84 -8.40 -11.09
N PRO A 69 -9.14 -8.15 -12.21
CA PRO A 69 -9.10 -9.11 -13.31
C PRO A 69 -8.47 -10.43 -12.82
N ASP A 70 -8.95 -11.54 -13.38
CA ASP A 70 -8.24 -12.81 -13.23
C ASP A 70 -6.90 -12.72 -13.95
N LEU A 71 -5.81 -12.89 -13.19
CA LEU A 71 -4.43 -12.88 -13.69
C LEU A 71 -3.80 -14.28 -13.62
N THR A 72 -4.59 -15.32 -13.33
CA THR A 72 -4.12 -16.70 -13.23
C THR A 72 -4.53 -17.54 -14.44
N ASP A 73 -5.07 -16.94 -15.50
CA ASP A 73 -5.53 -17.63 -16.72
C ASP A 73 -6.50 -18.81 -16.43
N GLY A 74 -7.33 -18.68 -15.39
CA GLY A 74 -8.23 -19.74 -14.93
C GLY A 74 -7.62 -20.80 -14.00
N ASP A 75 -6.32 -20.73 -13.71
CA ASP A 75 -5.62 -21.63 -12.78
C ASP A 75 -5.74 -21.16 -11.32
N ALA A 76 -6.98 -20.86 -10.90
CA ALA A 76 -7.31 -20.48 -9.54
C ALA A 76 -7.43 -21.75 -8.68
N ALA A 77 -6.28 -22.30 -8.28
CA ALA A 77 -6.20 -23.36 -7.28
C ALA A 77 -6.68 -22.89 -5.89
#